data_AF-A0A2N0QBG2-F1
#
_entry.id   AF-A0A2N0QBG2-F1
#
_cell.length_a   1.000
_cell.length_b   1.000
_cell.length_c   1.000
_cell.angle_alpha   90.00
_cell.angle_beta   90.00
_cell.angle_gamma   90.00
#
_symmetry.space_group_name_H-M   'P 1'
#
loop_
_entity.id
_entity.type
_entity.pdbx_description
1 polymer ?
#
loop_
_entity_poly.entity_id
_entity_poly.type
_entity_poly.pdbx_seq_one_letter_code
_entity_poly.pdbx_strand_id
1 'polypeptide(L)'
;MLDVVTILIERGHNVILLTSGKYEPSSEYPGLKQITLGSKSLTAKNNKRINVHKDVDYRAIGQFMELATATYNATYEKFKNVAKEDNIDLFICDALVNQACIDVANNLNKPVVGFTSFMQLMEPKPYKSDPMYGCNISLENESFFERFRCTLIQPLQIAYAYGPSIRKLNDIKGQMNINPVSEKEPKFSLSLVDTFFGFELPQS
;
A
#
# COMPACT_ATOMS: atom_id res chain seq x y z
N MET A 1 11.16 2.73 2.62
CA MET A 1 10.39 3.75 3.38
C MET A 1 11.16 4.30 4.59
N LEU A 2 11.75 3.46 5.46
CA LEU A 2 12.44 3.95 6.66
C LEU A 2 13.67 4.83 6.37
N ASP A 3 14.37 4.61 5.25
CA ASP A 3 15.45 5.50 4.81
C ASP A 3 14.94 6.91 4.46
N VAL A 4 13.77 7.00 3.81
CA VAL A 4 13.10 8.28 3.52
C VAL A 4 12.74 8.99 4.83
N VAL A 5 12.25 8.24 5.83
CA VAL A 5 11.98 8.76 7.17
C VAL A 5 13.26 9.30 7.83
N THR A 6 14.38 8.62 7.67
CA THR A 6 15.68 9.06 8.21
C THR A 6 16.10 10.40 7.62
N ILE A 7 16.03 10.53 6.29
CA ILE A 7 16.35 11.79 5.60
C ILE A 7 15.43 12.92 6.08
N LEU A 8 14.16 12.65 6.32
CA LEU A 8 13.22 13.65 6.85
C LEU A 8 13.61 14.10 8.27
N ILE A 9 13.98 13.16 9.14
CA ILE A 9 14.44 13.46 10.50
C ILE A 9 15.75 14.27 10.47
N GLU A 10 16.71 13.89 9.63
CA GLU A 10 17.98 14.61 9.44
C GLU A 10 17.76 16.05 8.95
N ARG A 11 16.71 16.28 8.17
CA ARG A 11 16.28 17.62 7.73
C ARG A 11 15.49 18.41 8.78
N GLY A 12 15.33 17.85 9.98
CA GLY A 12 14.68 18.52 11.11
C GLY A 12 13.16 18.33 11.17
N HIS A 13 12.59 17.39 10.42
CA HIS A 13 11.16 17.08 10.51
C HIS A 13 10.86 16.11 11.66
N ASN A 14 9.77 16.38 12.38
CA ASN A 14 9.25 15.44 13.37
C ASN A 14 8.44 14.34 12.67
N VAL A 15 8.88 13.09 12.78
CA VAL A 15 8.22 11.95 12.13
C VAL A 15 7.65 10.99 13.16
N ILE A 16 6.40 10.58 12.94
CA ILE A 16 5.72 9.54 13.73
C ILE A 16 5.39 8.37 12.82
N LEU A 17 5.86 7.17 13.18
CA LEU A 17 5.56 5.94 12.47
C LEU A 17 4.39 5.20 13.13
N LEU A 18 3.30 5.02 12.40
CA LEU A 18 2.18 4.16 12.79
C LEU A 18 2.33 2.80 12.10
N THR A 19 2.59 1.75 12.86
CA THR A 19 2.79 0.39 12.31
C THR A 19 2.33 -0.70 13.27
N SER A 20 2.03 -1.89 12.76
CA SER A 20 1.64 -3.04 13.57
C SER A 20 2.84 -3.71 14.23
N GLY A 21 2.61 -4.33 15.40
CA GLY A 21 3.64 -5.04 16.15
C GLY A 21 4.50 -4.13 17.04
N LYS A 22 5.47 -4.76 17.73
CA LYS A 22 6.55 -4.09 18.44
C LYS A 22 7.76 -4.08 17.52
N TYR A 23 7.88 -3.02 16.73
CA TYR A 23 9.18 -2.67 16.19
C TYR A 23 9.82 -1.87 17.32
N GLU A 24 10.73 -2.47 18.06
CA GLU A 24 11.66 -1.63 18.82
C GLU A 24 12.44 -0.87 17.76
N PRO A 25 12.51 0.48 17.79
CA PRO A 25 13.35 1.21 16.86
C PRO A 25 14.71 0.53 16.88
N SER A 26 15.09 -0.12 15.78
CA SER A 26 16.40 -0.75 15.69
C SER A 26 17.43 0.33 16.03
N SER A 27 18.61 -0.06 16.51
CA SER A 27 19.74 0.86 16.68
C SER A 27 20.02 1.72 15.42
N GLU A 28 19.47 1.33 14.28
CA GLU A 28 19.56 2.00 12.98
C GLU A 28 18.68 3.25 12.88
N TYR A 29 17.59 3.38 13.64
CA TYR A 29 16.68 4.55 13.57
C TYR A 29 16.42 5.20 14.94
N PRO A 30 17.49 5.65 15.65
CA PRO A 30 17.33 6.29 16.95
C PRO A 30 16.55 7.61 16.81
N GLY A 31 15.47 7.75 17.59
CA GLY A 31 14.67 8.98 17.65
C GLY A 31 13.34 8.95 16.88
N LEU A 32 13.06 7.90 16.10
CA LEU A 32 11.76 7.74 15.46
C LEU A 32 10.66 7.42 16.49
N LYS A 33 9.71 8.34 16.68
CA LYS A 33 8.53 8.10 17.52
C LYS A 33 7.64 7.07 16.82
N GLN A 34 7.39 5.95 17.48
CA GLN A 34 6.52 4.90 16.95
C GLN A 34 5.26 4.73 17.80
N ILE A 35 4.11 4.63 17.12
CA ILE A 35 2.83 4.31 17.73
C ILE A 35 2.34 2.99 17.14
N THR A 36 2.24 1.95 17.98
CA THR A 36 1.79 0.63 17.52
C THR A 36 0.31 0.67 17.15
N LEU A 37 -0.08 0.13 16.00
CA LEU A 37 -1.50 -0.03 15.63
C LEU A 37 -2.21 -1.14 16.44
N GLY A 38 -1.46 -1.96 17.19
CA GLY A 38 -1.99 -3.04 18.03
C GLY A 38 -1.32 -4.40 17.77
N SER A 39 -1.62 -5.37 18.64
CA SER A 39 -0.94 -6.68 18.74
C SER A 39 -1.44 -7.76 17.78
N LYS A 40 -2.44 -7.49 16.93
CA LYS A 40 -2.69 -8.33 15.76
C LYS A 40 -1.53 -8.08 14.79
N SER A 41 -0.38 -8.65 15.11
CA SER A 41 0.82 -8.55 14.31
C SER A 41 0.47 -9.08 12.94
N LEU A 42 0.37 -8.17 11.98
CA LEU A 42 0.46 -8.38 10.55
C LEU A 42 1.87 -8.88 10.16
N THR A 43 2.47 -9.76 10.96
CA THR A 43 3.67 -10.46 10.55
C THR A 43 3.21 -11.58 9.64
N ALA A 44 3.63 -11.54 8.38
CA ALA A 44 3.52 -12.66 7.46
C ALA A 44 4.00 -13.98 8.11
N LYS A 45 4.96 -13.91 9.06
CA LYS A 45 5.41 -15.03 9.91
C LYS A 45 4.31 -15.70 10.76
N ASN A 46 3.30 -14.98 11.24
CA ASN A 46 2.26 -15.54 12.12
C ASN A 46 1.04 -16.07 11.36
N ASN A 47 0.90 -15.71 10.09
CA ASN A 47 -0.12 -16.29 9.23
C ASN A 47 0.50 -17.46 8.46
N LYS A 48 0.28 -18.71 8.92
CA LYS A 48 0.77 -19.93 8.26
C LYS A 48 0.40 -20.06 6.77
N ARG A 49 -0.46 -19.16 6.26
CA ARG A 49 -0.89 -19.05 4.87
C ARG A 49 0.01 -18.18 3.98
N ILE A 50 0.87 -17.33 4.56
CA ILE A 50 1.75 -16.42 3.81
C ILE A 50 3.16 -16.98 3.84
N ASN A 51 3.56 -17.64 2.76
CA ASN A 51 4.93 -18.11 2.59
C ASN A 51 5.80 -17.00 2.00
N VAL A 52 6.55 -16.31 2.86
CA VAL A 52 7.50 -15.24 2.49
C VAL A 52 8.68 -15.69 1.61
N HIS A 53 8.84 -17.01 1.39
CA HIS A 53 9.87 -17.57 0.52
C HIS A 53 9.33 -18.07 -0.83
N LYS A 54 8.03 -17.87 -1.11
CA LYS A 54 7.45 -18.11 -2.43
C LYS A 54 7.16 -16.77 -3.12
N ASP A 55 7.13 -16.80 -4.45
CA ASP A 55 6.73 -15.65 -5.27
C ASP A 55 5.41 -15.06 -4.74
N VAL A 56 5.44 -13.77 -4.43
CA VAL A 56 4.27 -13.03 -3.95
C VAL A 56 3.41 -12.70 -5.16
N ASP A 57 2.38 -13.50 -5.37
CA ASP A 57 1.38 -13.25 -6.40
C ASP A 57 0.19 -12.42 -5.86
N TYR A 58 -0.71 -12.04 -6.76
CA TYR A 58 -1.92 -11.29 -6.41
C TYR A 58 -2.79 -11.97 -5.33
N ARG A 59 -2.74 -13.30 -5.15
CA ARG A 59 -3.52 -14.01 -4.12
C ARG A 59 -2.96 -13.76 -2.73
N ALA A 60 -1.64 -13.68 -2.59
CA ALA A 60 -0.99 -13.31 -1.34
C ALA A 60 -1.40 -11.88 -0.92
N ILE A 61 -1.47 -10.95 -1.87
CA ILE A 61 -1.95 -9.58 -1.65
C ILE A 61 -3.43 -9.55 -1.26
N GLY A 62 -4.26 -10.41 -1.86
CA GLY A 62 -5.66 -10.56 -1.46
C GLY A 62 -5.83 -10.86 0.04
N GLN A 63 -4.95 -11.68 0.62
CA GLN A 63 -4.95 -11.97 2.06
C GLN A 63 -4.58 -10.74 2.91
N PHE A 64 -3.62 -9.92 2.44
CA PHE A 64 -3.28 -8.66 3.10
C PHE A 64 -4.46 -7.67 3.05
N MET A 65 -5.16 -7.58 1.92
CA MET A 65 -6.34 -6.72 1.77
C MET A 65 -7.49 -7.16 2.69
N GLU A 66 -7.75 -8.47 2.81
CA GLU A 66 -8.77 -8.99 3.75
C GLU A 66 -8.46 -8.59 5.19
N LEU A 67 -7.19 -8.70 5.59
CA LEU A 67 -6.75 -8.38 6.93
C LEU A 67 -6.81 -6.86 7.19
N ALA A 68 -6.34 -6.05 6.23
CA ALA A 68 -6.46 -4.59 6.30
C ALA A 68 -7.92 -4.14 6.41
N THR A 69 -8.82 -4.80 5.66
CA THR A 69 -10.27 -4.55 5.73
C THR A 69 -10.82 -4.92 7.12
N ALA A 70 -10.40 -6.04 7.69
CA ALA A 70 -10.87 -6.49 9.01
C ALA A 70 -10.42 -5.56 10.15
N THR A 71 -9.30 -4.86 10.00
CA THR A 71 -8.76 -3.92 10.99
C THR A 71 -9.02 -2.45 10.63
N TYR A 72 -9.74 -2.17 9.53
CA TYR A 72 -9.89 -0.82 8.98
C TYR A 72 -10.39 0.20 10.00
N ASN A 73 -11.53 -0.07 10.66
CA ASN A 73 -12.15 0.89 11.59
C ASN A 73 -11.20 1.28 12.75
N ALA A 74 -10.61 0.27 13.39
CA ALA A 74 -9.64 0.49 14.48
C ALA A 74 -8.39 1.25 13.99
N THR A 75 -7.93 0.96 12.77
CA THR A 75 -6.77 1.62 12.16
C THR A 75 -7.09 3.08 11.82
N TYR A 76 -8.26 3.34 11.23
CA TYR A 76 -8.75 4.66 10.87
C TYR A 76 -8.87 5.57 12.08
N GLU A 77 -9.55 5.15 13.15
CA GLU A 77 -9.68 5.98 14.35
C GLU A 77 -8.32 6.25 15.00
N LYS A 78 -7.39 5.31 14.92
CA LYS A 78 -6.04 5.51 15.45
C LYS A 78 -5.23 6.53 14.65
N PHE A 79 -5.26 6.45 13.31
CA PHE A 79 -4.65 7.47 12.46
C PHE A 79 -5.25 8.85 12.73
N LYS A 80 -6.58 8.94 12.83
CA LYS A 80 -7.32 10.17 13.09
C LYS A 80 -6.98 10.78 14.46
N ASN A 81 -6.87 9.98 15.51
CA ASN A 81 -6.55 10.47 16.84
C ASN A 81 -5.12 11.01 16.90
N VAL A 82 -4.15 10.23 16.41
CA VAL A 82 -2.74 10.69 16.34
C VAL A 82 -2.63 11.97 15.50
N ALA A 83 -3.30 12.02 14.35
CA ALA A 83 -3.26 13.19 13.48
C ALA A 83 -3.72 14.47 14.17
N LYS A 84 -4.73 14.37 15.06
CA LYS A 84 -5.27 15.49 15.82
C LYS A 84 -4.43 15.82 17.05
N GLU A 85 -3.97 14.82 17.79
CA GLU A 85 -3.19 14.99 19.02
C GLU A 85 -1.80 15.56 18.75
N ASP A 86 -1.13 15.06 17.69
CA ASP A 86 0.22 15.45 17.30
C ASP A 86 0.26 16.53 16.20
N ASN A 87 -0.90 17.08 15.79
CA ASN A 87 -1.03 18.09 14.73
C ASN A 87 -0.27 17.73 13.44
N ILE A 88 -0.57 16.57 12.87
CA ILE A 88 0.13 16.07 11.68
C ILE A 88 -0.16 16.95 10.45
N ASP A 89 0.92 17.32 9.74
CA ASP A 89 0.87 18.19 8.56
C ASP A 89 0.95 17.45 7.23
N LEU A 90 1.54 16.25 7.21
CA LEU A 90 1.75 15.45 6.01
C LEU A 90 1.58 13.97 6.33
N PHE A 91 0.87 13.25 5.46
CA PHE A 91 0.75 11.79 5.52
C PHE A 91 1.60 11.14 4.44
N ILE A 92 2.33 10.08 4.80
CA ILE A 92 2.98 9.19 3.85
C ILE A 92 2.32 7.82 4.02
N CYS A 93 1.60 7.35 3.01
CA CYS A 93 0.75 6.16 3.10
C CYS A 93 1.14 5.15 2.04
N ASP A 94 1.15 3.86 2.39
CA ASP A 94 1.18 2.80 1.38
C ASP A 94 -0.09 2.89 0.51
N ALA A 95 0.10 3.06 -0.79
CA ALA A 95 -0.97 3.35 -1.73
C ALA A 95 -1.93 2.17 -1.96
N LEU A 96 -1.47 0.93 -1.74
CA LEU A 96 -2.24 -0.27 -2.02
C LEU A 96 -2.95 -0.80 -0.77
N VAL A 97 -2.21 -0.97 0.33
CA VAL A 97 -2.70 -1.72 1.51
C VAL A 97 -3.11 -0.85 2.68
N ASN A 98 -2.85 0.46 2.67
CA ASN A 98 -3.17 1.36 3.79
C ASN A 98 -4.20 2.45 3.43
N GLN A 99 -5.39 2.01 3.01
CA GLN A 99 -6.51 2.90 2.68
C GLN A 99 -6.93 3.80 3.86
N ALA A 100 -6.87 3.29 5.09
CA ALA A 100 -7.23 4.08 6.28
C ALA A 100 -6.37 5.35 6.43
N CYS A 101 -5.07 5.26 6.16
CA CYS A 101 -4.15 6.42 6.17
C CYS A 101 -4.56 7.47 5.13
N ILE A 102 -4.88 7.04 3.91
CA ILE A 102 -5.29 7.90 2.80
C ILE A 102 -6.63 8.58 3.12
N ASP A 103 -7.60 7.81 3.62
CA ASP A 103 -8.93 8.32 3.95
C ASP A 103 -8.90 9.34 5.09
N VAL A 104 -8.10 9.10 6.13
CA VAL A 104 -7.92 10.08 7.22
C VAL A 104 -7.29 11.36 6.69
N ALA A 105 -6.23 11.27 5.90
CA ALA A 105 -5.56 12.44 5.33
C ALA A 105 -6.55 13.29 4.51
N ASN A 106 -7.30 12.65 3.61
CA ASN A 106 -8.31 13.31 2.79
C ASN A 106 -9.44 13.93 3.62
N ASN A 107 -9.96 13.21 4.62
CA ASN A 107 -11.03 13.71 5.49
C ASN A 107 -10.58 14.88 6.38
N LEU A 108 -9.30 14.95 6.72
CA LEU A 108 -8.69 16.07 7.46
C LEU A 108 -8.19 17.18 6.53
N ASN A 109 -8.36 17.07 5.21
CA ASN A 109 -7.79 17.97 4.20
C ASN A 109 -6.27 18.17 4.35
N LYS A 110 -5.55 17.10 4.69
CA LYS A 110 -4.10 17.07 4.82
C LYS A 110 -3.47 16.47 3.55
N PRO A 111 -2.31 16.99 3.10
CA PRO A 111 -1.62 16.42 1.95
C PRO A 111 -1.19 14.98 2.21
N VAL A 112 -1.28 14.15 1.18
CA VAL A 112 -0.95 12.73 1.24
C VAL A 112 0.03 12.36 0.12
N VAL A 113 1.15 11.77 0.53
CA VAL A 113 2.15 11.18 -0.35
C VAL A 113 1.87 9.68 -0.42
N GLY A 114 1.49 9.19 -1.58
CA GLY A 114 1.38 7.76 -1.83
C GLY A 114 2.77 7.15 -1.95
N PHE A 115 3.02 6.03 -1.28
CA PHE A 115 4.21 5.21 -1.46
C PHE A 115 3.77 3.84 -1.99
N THR A 116 4.38 3.37 -3.08
CA THR A 116 4.05 2.08 -3.68
C THR A 116 5.31 1.41 -4.20
N SER A 117 5.36 0.09 -4.10
CA SER A 117 6.33 -0.72 -4.85
C SER A 117 5.70 -1.35 -6.10
N PHE A 118 4.40 -1.11 -6.33
CA PHE A 118 3.64 -1.62 -7.48
C PHE A 118 3.59 -0.60 -8.61
N MET A 119 3.90 -1.07 -9.81
CA MET A 119 3.99 -0.31 -11.06
C MET A 119 2.61 0.04 -11.63
N GLN A 120 1.53 -0.57 -11.12
CA GLN A 120 0.16 -0.28 -11.54
C GLN A 120 -0.27 1.18 -11.39
N LEU A 121 0.40 1.95 -10.53
CA LEU A 121 0.14 3.38 -10.35
C LEU A 121 0.92 4.26 -11.36
N MET A 122 1.74 3.64 -12.21
CA MET A 122 2.37 4.32 -13.35
C MET A 122 1.45 4.27 -14.56
N GLU A 123 1.65 5.20 -15.50
CA GLU A 123 0.87 5.28 -16.73
C GLU A 123 0.90 3.92 -17.47
N PRO A 124 -0.25 3.26 -17.71
CA PRO A 124 -0.27 1.91 -18.26
C PRO A 124 0.29 1.90 -19.68
N LYS A 125 1.38 1.16 -19.89
CA LYS A 125 1.97 0.93 -21.22
C LYS A 125 1.74 -0.52 -21.65
N PRO A 126 1.35 -0.79 -22.91
CA PRO A 126 1.03 -2.15 -23.37
C PRO A 126 2.19 -3.15 -23.27
N TYR A 127 3.43 -2.65 -23.20
CA TYR A 127 4.65 -3.44 -23.13
C TYR A 127 5.20 -3.58 -21.70
N LYS A 128 4.60 -2.91 -20.70
CA LYS A 128 4.99 -3.03 -19.30
C LYS A 128 4.00 -3.92 -18.56
N SER A 129 4.50 -4.79 -17.69
CA SER A 129 3.67 -5.57 -16.77
C SER A 129 4.12 -5.37 -15.33
N ASP A 130 3.16 -5.43 -14.41
CA ASP A 130 3.47 -5.51 -12.99
C ASP A 130 3.76 -6.98 -12.65
N PRO A 131 4.89 -7.31 -12.01
CA PRO A 131 5.20 -8.69 -11.61
C PRO A 131 4.14 -9.32 -10.69
N MET A 132 3.29 -8.52 -10.03
CA MET A 132 2.11 -9.01 -9.31
C MET A 132 1.17 -9.86 -10.20
N TYR A 133 1.19 -9.63 -11.52
CA TYR A 133 0.41 -10.38 -12.50
C TYR A 133 1.00 -11.77 -12.82
N GLY A 134 2.16 -12.12 -12.24
CA GLY A 134 2.89 -13.34 -12.60
C GLY A 134 3.40 -13.30 -14.05
N CYS A 135 3.69 -12.09 -14.54
CA CYS A 135 4.11 -11.79 -15.90
C CYS A 135 5.51 -11.17 -15.89
N ASN A 136 6.21 -11.28 -17.02
CA ASN A 136 7.49 -10.60 -17.19
C ASN A 136 7.28 -9.09 -17.18
N ILE A 137 8.19 -8.38 -16.52
CA ILE A 137 8.16 -6.91 -16.33
C ILE A 137 8.09 -6.18 -17.68
N SER A 138 8.86 -6.68 -18.67
CA SER A 138 8.78 -6.23 -20.06
C SER A 138 8.14 -7.33 -20.91
N LEU A 139 7.17 -6.92 -21.71
CA LEU A 139 6.45 -7.77 -22.66
C LEU A 139 6.93 -7.55 -24.10
N GLU A 140 7.99 -6.77 -24.31
CA GLU A 140 8.51 -6.39 -25.64
C GLU A 140 8.90 -7.59 -26.50
N ASN A 141 9.41 -8.65 -25.86
CA ASN A 141 9.85 -9.88 -26.52
C ASN A 141 8.86 -11.05 -26.31
N GLU A 142 7.72 -10.79 -25.67
CA GLU A 142 6.71 -11.81 -25.39
C GLU A 142 5.81 -12.08 -26.59
N SER A 143 5.28 -13.31 -26.66
CA SER A 143 4.31 -13.69 -27.67
C SER A 143 3.01 -12.89 -27.55
N PHE A 144 2.23 -12.82 -28.64
CA PHE A 144 0.91 -12.17 -28.61
C PHE A 144 0.00 -12.73 -27.50
N PHE A 145 -0.03 -14.06 -27.32
CA PHE A 145 -0.87 -14.70 -26.31
C PHE A 145 -0.43 -14.35 -24.88
N GLU A 146 0.88 -14.25 -24.65
CA GLU A 146 1.41 -13.81 -23.35
C GLU A 146 1.06 -12.35 -23.05
N ARG A 147 1.20 -11.46 -24.04
CA ARG A 147 0.73 -10.07 -23.92
C ARG A 147 -0.77 -10.00 -23.65
N PHE A 148 -1.58 -10.74 -24.39
CA PHE A 148 -3.03 -10.78 -24.20
C PHE A 148 -3.39 -11.28 -22.79
N ARG A 149 -2.73 -12.34 -22.32
CA ARG A 149 -2.91 -12.87 -20.97
C ARG A 149 -2.54 -11.83 -19.91
N CYS A 150 -1.40 -11.17 -20.03
CA CYS A 150 -0.87 -10.25 -19.03
C CYS A 150 -1.57 -8.88 -19.01
N THR A 151 -2.05 -8.40 -20.17
CA THR A 151 -2.68 -7.07 -20.28
C THR A 151 -4.18 -7.11 -20.06
N LEU A 152 -4.85 -8.25 -20.28
CA LEU A 152 -6.31 -8.35 -20.17
C LEU A 152 -6.76 -9.44 -19.18
N ILE A 153 -6.32 -10.68 -19.36
CA ILE A 153 -6.84 -11.81 -18.58
C ILE A 153 -6.42 -11.70 -17.11
N GLN A 154 -5.14 -11.43 -16.83
CA GLN A 154 -4.62 -11.31 -15.47
C GLN A 154 -5.26 -10.15 -14.69
N PRO A 155 -5.33 -8.91 -15.22
CA PRO A 155 -6.05 -7.82 -14.58
C PRO A 155 -7.51 -8.16 -14.23
N LEU A 156 -8.22 -8.85 -15.12
CA LEU A 156 -9.60 -9.29 -14.86
C LEU A 156 -9.69 -10.33 -13.74
N GLN A 157 -8.78 -11.31 -13.72
CA GLN A 157 -8.71 -12.31 -12.65
C GLN A 157 -8.42 -11.66 -11.30
N ILE A 158 -7.58 -10.65 -11.27
CA ILE A 158 -7.21 -9.89 -10.07
C ILE A 158 -8.38 -9.05 -9.58
N ALA A 159 -9.03 -8.30 -10.49
CA ALA A 159 -10.23 -7.55 -10.16
C ALA A 159 -11.34 -8.46 -9.60
N TYR A 160 -11.53 -9.64 -10.19
CA TYR A 160 -12.47 -10.65 -9.67
C TYR A 160 -12.07 -11.14 -8.28
N ALA A 161 -10.79 -11.43 -8.05
CA ALA A 161 -10.28 -11.89 -6.76
C ALA A 161 -10.41 -10.82 -5.66
N TYR A 162 -10.21 -9.54 -5.99
CA TYR A 162 -10.25 -8.43 -5.02
C TYR A 162 -11.66 -7.86 -4.79
N GLY A 163 -12.58 -8.08 -5.72
CA GLY A 163 -13.95 -7.57 -5.67
C GLY A 163 -14.70 -7.80 -4.33
N PRO A 164 -14.64 -8.99 -3.70
CA PRO A 164 -15.26 -9.22 -2.39
C PRO A 164 -14.67 -8.33 -1.27
N SER A 165 -13.36 -8.19 -1.20
CA SER A 165 -12.67 -7.36 -0.19
C SER A 165 -12.97 -5.89 -0.38
N ILE A 166 -12.99 -5.40 -1.63
CA ILE A 166 -13.34 -4.01 -1.96
C ILE A 166 -14.78 -3.70 -1.55
N ARG A 167 -15.73 -4.60 -1.83
CA ARG A 167 -17.13 -4.44 -1.40
C ARG A 167 -17.25 -4.34 0.12
N LYS A 168 -16.62 -5.27 0.83
CA LYS A 168 -16.62 -5.27 2.30
C LYS A 168 -16.00 -4.00 2.89
N LEU A 169 -14.92 -3.51 2.29
CA LEU A 169 -14.30 -2.24 2.69
C LEU A 169 -15.26 -1.06 2.46
N ASN A 170 -15.91 -1.00 1.30
CA ASN A 170 -16.88 0.05 1.00
C ASN A 170 -18.09 0.04 1.94
N ASP A 171 -18.58 -1.14 2.35
CA ASP A 171 -19.65 -1.27 3.34
C ASP A 171 -19.23 -0.66 4.69
N ILE A 172 -18.00 -0.96 5.14
CA ILE A 172 -17.44 -0.39 6.39
C ILE A 172 -17.29 1.13 6.27
N LYS A 173 -16.77 1.63 5.14
CA LYS A 173 -16.62 3.08 4.88
C LYS A 173 -17.98 3.78 4.90
N GLY A 174 -19.00 3.16 4.29
CA GLY A 174 -20.37 3.66 4.30
C GLY A 174 -20.94 3.80 5.71
N GLN A 175 -20.72 2.82 6.59
CA GLN A 175 -21.12 2.88 8.01
C GLN A 175 -20.42 4.02 8.78
N MET A 176 -19.25 4.46 8.33
CA MET A 176 -18.46 5.54 8.92
C MET A 176 -18.66 6.89 8.23
N ASN A 177 -19.58 6.99 7.25
CA ASN A 177 -19.77 8.17 6.40
C ASN A 177 -18.49 8.61 5.65
N ILE A 178 -17.66 7.65 5.26
CA ILE A 178 -16.45 7.89 4.45
C ILE A 178 -16.78 7.54 3.00
N ASN A 179 -16.27 8.33 2.06
CA ASN A 179 -16.43 8.05 0.64
C ASN A 179 -15.92 6.65 0.29
N PRO A 180 -16.65 5.88 -0.54
CA PRO A 180 -16.19 4.56 -0.98
C PRO A 180 -14.86 4.69 -1.72
N VAL A 181 -14.13 3.58 -1.81
CA VAL A 181 -13.00 3.47 -2.75
C VAL A 181 -13.56 3.76 -4.13
N SER A 182 -13.21 4.92 -4.68
CA SER A 182 -13.63 5.31 -6.03
C SER A 182 -12.77 4.56 -7.05
N GLU A 183 -13.37 4.21 -8.18
CA GLU A 183 -12.60 3.81 -9.39
C GLU A 183 -11.74 4.97 -9.93
N LYS A 184 -12.02 6.22 -9.51
CA LYS A 184 -11.13 7.35 -9.77
C LYS A 184 -9.98 7.32 -8.79
N GLU A 185 -8.78 7.38 -9.35
CA GLU A 185 -7.48 7.26 -8.68
C GLU A 185 -7.44 7.92 -7.30
N PRO A 186 -6.70 7.33 -6.34
CA PRO A 186 -6.50 7.96 -5.05
C PRO A 186 -5.89 9.35 -5.29
N LYS A 187 -6.48 10.38 -4.67
CA LYS A 187 -5.98 11.75 -4.76
C LYS A 187 -4.70 11.88 -3.96
N PHE A 188 -3.58 11.41 -4.50
CA PHE A 188 -2.26 11.68 -3.96
C PHE A 188 -1.82 13.09 -4.36
N SER A 189 -1.23 13.82 -3.42
CA SER A 189 -0.53 15.07 -3.73
C SER A 189 0.80 14.80 -4.45
N LEU A 190 1.42 13.66 -4.13
CA LEU A 190 2.65 13.15 -4.73
C LEU A 190 2.66 11.62 -4.59
N SER A 191 3.26 10.91 -5.55
CA SER A 191 3.47 9.47 -5.46
C SER A 191 4.96 9.15 -5.54
N LEU A 192 5.46 8.40 -4.56
CA LEU A 192 6.79 7.81 -4.53
C LEU A 192 6.69 6.35 -4.96
N VAL A 193 7.30 6.02 -6.09
CA VAL A 193 7.38 4.64 -6.59
C VAL A 193 8.75 4.09 -6.22
N ASP A 194 8.76 3.05 -5.40
CA ASP A 194 9.98 2.33 -5.04
C ASP A 194 10.32 1.32 -6.13
N THR A 195 11.25 1.71 -7.00
CA THR A 195 11.80 0.85 -8.06
C THR A 195 13.02 0.06 -7.60
N PHE A 196 13.44 0.17 -6.32
CA PHE A 196 14.63 -0.53 -5.79
C PHE A 196 14.50 -2.05 -5.87
N PHE A 197 13.27 -2.58 -5.83
CA PHE A 197 13.00 -4.00 -6.12
C PHE A 197 13.13 -4.39 -7.60
N GLY A 198 13.68 -3.51 -8.45
CA GLY A 198 14.13 -3.86 -9.80
C GLY A 198 13.00 -4.09 -10.80
N PHE A 199 11.87 -3.39 -10.66
CA PHE A 199 10.76 -3.49 -11.60
C PHE A 199 10.90 -2.59 -12.83
N GLU A 200 11.96 -1.77 -12.91
CA GLU A 200 12.30 -1.05 -14.13
C GLU A 200 13.62 -1.59 -14.69
N LEU A 201 13.51 -2.36 -15.77
CA LEU A 201 14.63 -2.59 -16.67
C LEU A 201 14.83 -1.31 -17.50
N PRO A 202 16.07 -0.90 -17.85
CA PRO A 202 16.30 0.12 -18.85
C PRO A 202 15.55 -0.27 -20.13
N GLN A 203 14.53 0.51 -20.50
CA GLN A 203 13.78 0.30 -21.74
C GLN A 203 14.33 1.28 -22.80
N SER A 204 14.38 0.84 -24.07
CA SER A 204 14.85 1.63 -25.21
C SER A 204 13.83 2.63 -25.73
#